data_AF-A0A4Y9Y960-F1
#
_entry.id   AF-A0A4Y9Y960-F1
#
_cell.length_a   1.000
_cell.length_b   1.000
_cell.length_c   1.000
_cell.angle_alpha   90.00
_cell.angle_beta   90.00
_cell.angle_gamma   90.00
#
_symmetry.space_group_name_H-M   'P 1'
#
loop_
_entity.id
_entity.type
_entity.pdbx_description
1 polymer ?
#
loop_
_entity_poly.entity_id
_entity_poly.type
_entity_poly.pdbx_seq_one_letter_code
_entity_poly.pdbx_strand_id
1 'polypeptide(L)'
;MLYKHIHKIHHKYSAPFGLAAEYAHPAEVMILGTGTIAGPLLYCYFTRDLHIVTVYLWITLRLFQAVDAHSGYDFPWSLQHLVPFWSGAEHHDFHHMAFVNNFSTSFRWWDRVLGTDDKYLAYRARFEAAKFEAKAKGISFAEIERKMVAEAEAEGIRAEAEVERRGEGKKVR
;
A
#
# COMPACT_ATOMS: atom_id res chain seq x y z
N MET A 1 -10.23 -5.46 -15.12
CA MET A 1 -9.35 -6.31 -15.96
C MET A 1 -8.05 -6.60 -15.22
N LEU A 2 -7.19 -5.60 -14.95
CA LEU A 2 -5.92 -5.79 -14.23
C LEU A 2 -6.12 -6.18 -12.76
N TYR A 3 -6.93 -5.42 -12.00
CA TYR A 3 -7.21 -5.73 -10.59
C TYR A 3 -7.65 -7.19 -10.39
N LYS A 4 -8.79 -7.57 -11.00
CA LYS A 4 -9.42 -8.90 -10.84
C LYS A 4 -8.51 -10.10 -11.16
N HIS A 5 -7.66 -10.01 -12.20
CA HIS A 5 -6.88 -11.15 -12.68
C HIS A 5 -5.41 -11.14 -12.25
N ILE A 6 -4.89 -9.99 -11.83
CA ILE A 6 -3.47 -9.81 -11.50
C ILE A 6 -3.34 -9.39 -10.04
N HIS A 7 -3.79 -8.18 -9.71
CA HIS A 7 -3.57 -7.58 -8.37
C HIS A 7 -4.39 -8.24 -7.24
N LYS A 8 -5.51 -8.90 -7.56
CA LYS A 8 -6.34 -9.58 -6.56
C LYS A 8 -5.57 -10.67 -5.81
N ILE A 9 -4.55 -11.28 -6.43
CA ILE A 9 -3.71 -12.30 -5.78
C ILE A 9 -2.88 -11.68 -4.66
N HIS A 10 -2.36 -10.46 -4.87
CA HIS A 10 -1.63 -9.70 -3.86
C HIS A 10 -2.53 -9.35 -2.66
N HIS A 11 -3.78 -8.98 -2.93
CA HIS A 11 -4.80 -8.70 -1.92
C HIS A 11 -5.38 -9.91 -1.20
N LYS A 12 -4.82 -11.11 -1.38
CA LYS A 12 -5.31 -12.32 -0.67
C LYS A 12 -5.25 -12.17 0.85
N TYR A 13 -4.33 -11.37 1.37
CA TYR A 13 -4.16 -11.11 2.79
C TYR A 13 -4.45 -9.65 3.11
N SER A 14 -5.58 -9.38 3.77
CA SER A 14 -5.96 -8.01 4.19
C SER A 14 -5.03 -7.42 5.26
N ALA A 15 -4.36 -8.29 6.02
CA ALA A 15 -3.25 -7.94 6.91
C ALA A 15 -1.97 -8.58 6.35
N PRO A 16 -1.30 -7.92 5.38
CA PRO A 16 -0.06 -8.44 4.84
C PRO A 16 1.03 -8.41 5.92
N PHE A 17 1.99 -9.33 5.77
CA PHE A 17 3.25 -9.29 6.50
C PHE A 17 4.38 -9.25 5.46
N GLY A 18 5.56 -8.76 5.82
CA GLY A 18 6.58 -8.37 4.84
C GLY A 18 6.95 -9.39 3.75
N LEU A 19 6.88 -10.71 4.04
CA LEU A 19 7.12 -11.75 3.02
C LEU A 19 5.93 -11.97 2.07
N ALA A 20 4.71 -11.71 2.52
CA ALA A 20 3.51 -11.79 1.69
C ALA A 20 3.43 -10.63 0.68
N ALA A 21 4.22 -9.57 0.84
CA ALA A 21 4.33 -8.48 -0.14
C ALA A 21 4.68 -8.99 -1.55
N GLU A 22 5.50 -10.05 -1.63
CA GLU A 22 5.95 -10.67 -2.88
C GLU A 22 5.00 -11.76 -3.39
N TYR A 23 3.93 -12.08 -2.65
CA TYR A 23 2.93 -13.06 -3.09
C TYR A 23 1.98 -12.41 -4.09
N ALA A 24 2.41 -12.33 -5.35
CA ALA A 24 1.68 -11.67 -6.42
C ALA A 24 1.61 -12.53 -7.70
N HIS A 25 0.75 -12.13 -8.63
CA HIS A 25 0.68 -12.78 -9.93
C HIS A 25 2.01 -12.57 -10.71
N PRO A 26 2.53 -13.55 -11.49
CA PRO A 26 3.80 -13.39 -12.21
C PRO A 26 3.88 -12.14 -13.10
N ALA A 27 2.77 -11.76 -13.75
CA ALA A 27 2.71 -10.52 -14.53
C ALA A 27 2.90 -9.26 -13.66
N GLU A 28 2.39 -9.27 -12.43
CA GLU A 28 2.59 -8.18 -11.48
C GLU A 28 4.04 -8.06 -11.07
N VAL A 29 4.66 -9.21 -10.73
CA VAL A 29 6.09 -9.29 -10.40
C VAL A 29 6.93 -8.76 -11.56
N MET A 30 6.60 -9.08 -12.81
CA MET A 30 7.31 -8.56 -13.98
C MET A 30 7.13 -7.05 -14.18
N ILE A 31 5.91 -6.52 -13.99
CA ILE A 31 5.63 -5.09 -14.13
C ILE A 31 6.35 -4.29 -13.03
N LEU A 32 6.19 -4.70 -11.76
CA LEU A 32 6.83 -4.08 -10.61
C LEU A 32 8.36 -4.26 -10.64
N GLY A 33 8.83 -5.43 -11.08
CA GLY A 33 10.25 -5.73 -11.29
C GLY A 33 10.88 -4.85 -12.37
N THR A 34 10.16 -4.60 -13.46
CA THR A 34 10.59 -3.66 -14.50
C THR A 34 10.71 -2.25 -13.92
N GLY A 35 9.72 -1.78 -13.17
CA GLY A 35 9.79 -0.48 -12.48
C GLY A 35 10.96 -0.40 -11.48
N THR A 36 11.24 -1.50 -10.78
CA THR A 36 12.35 -1.62 -9.83
C THR A 36 13.71 -1.53 -10.52
N ILE A 37 13.91 -2.23 -11.64
CA ILE A 37 15.18 -2.28 -12.36
C ILE A 37 15.38 -1.10 -13.32
N ALA A 38 14.32 -0.36 -13.65
CA ALA A 38 14.38 0.81 -14.52
C ALA A 38 15.39 1.87 -14.04
N GLY A 39 15.46 2.14 -12.72
CA GLY A 39 16.40 3.11 -12.15
C GLY A 39 17.87 2.81 -12.49
N PRO A 40 18.41 1.64 -12.09
CA PRO A 40 19.77 1.22 -12.44
C PRO A 40 20.01 1.16 -13.96
N LEU A 41 19.04 0.70 -14.74
CA LEU A 41 19.18 0.65 -16.21
C LEU A 41 19.28 2.04 -16.82
N LEU A 42 18.45 2.99 -16.38
CA LEU A 42 18.50 4.38 -16.83
C LEU A 42 19.83 5.02 -16.42
N TYR A 43 20.29 4.79 -15.19
CA TYR A 43 21.60 5.25 -14.74
C TYR A 43 22.71 4.75 -15.68
N CYS A 44 22.78 3.43 -15.91
CA CYS A 44 23.74 2.83 -16.83
C CYS A 44 23.61 3.37 -18.26
N TYR A 45 22.39 3.61 -18.74
CA TYR A 45 22.17 4.17 -20.07
C TYR A 45 22.83 5.55 -20.24
N PHE A 46 22.71 6.42 -19.24
CA PHE A 46 23.27 7.78 -19.25
C PHE A 46 24.76 7.83 -18.90
N THR A 47 25.21 7.09 -17.90
CA THR A 47 26.60 7.14 -17.41
C THR A 47 27.52 6.18 -18.14
N ARG A 48 26.96 5.14 -18.78
CA ARG A 48 27.70 3.98 -19.34
C ARG A 48 28.59 3.27 -18.31
N ASP A 49 28.31 3.48 -17.04
CA ASP A 49 29.06 2.94 -15.92
C ASP A 49 28.07 2.50 -14.84
N LEU A 50 28.06 1.20 -14.53
CA LEU A 50 27.22 0.64 -13.49
C LEU A 50 27.92 -0.58 -12.88
N HIS A 51 28.35 -0.43 -11.64
CA HIS A 51 28.93 -1.53 -10.87
C HIS A 51 27.83 -2.45 -10.32
N ILE A 52 28.06 -3.76 -10.33
CA ILE A 52 27.09 -4.76 -9.85
C ILE A 52 26.68 -4.55 -8.39
N VAL A 53 27.59 -4.05 -7.55
CA VAL A 53 27.31 -3.70 -6.14
C VAL A 53 26.23 -2.62 -6.04
N THR A 54 26.21 -1.64 -6.94
CA THR A 54 25.16 -0.61 -6.97
C THR A 54 23.79 -1.22 -7.25
N VAL A 55 23.73 -2.24 -8.11
CA VAL A 55 22.49 -2.98 -8.42
C VAL A 55 22.02 -3.75 -7.20
N TYR A 56 22.90 -4.49 -6.51
CA TYR A 56 22.52 -5.21 -5.31
C TYR A 56 22.07 -4.30 -4.17
N LEU A 57 22.76 -3.17 -3.97
CA LEU A 57 22.34 -2.17 -3.00
C LEU A 57 20.95 -1.62 -3.34
N TRP A 58 20.73 -1.28 -4.61
CA TRP A 58 19.43 -0.79 -5.08
C TRP A 58 18.30 -1.78 -4.85
N ILE A 59 18.48 -3.04 -5.26
CA ILE A 59 17.47 -4.10 -5.07
C ILE A 59 17.20 -4.31 -3.57
N THR A 60 18.26 -4.33 -2.75
CA THR A 60 18.13 -4.47 -1.30
C THR A 60 17.28 -3.36 -0.71
N LEU A 61 17.55 -2.10 -1.07
CA LEU A 61 16.76 -0.96 -0.60
C LEU A 61 15.29 -1.02 -1.05
N ARG A 62 15.03 -1.51 -2.28
CA ARG A 62 13.67 -1.70 -2.79
C ARG A 62 12.91 -2.80 -2.06
N LEU A 63 13.58 -3.90 -1.71
CA LEU A 63 13.00 -4.96 -0.88
C LEU A 63 12.73 -4.48 0.54
N PHE A 64 13.67 -3.73 1.15
CA PHE A 64 13.44 -3.12 2.47
C PHE A 64 12.23 -2.19 2.45
N GLN A 65 12.07 -1.39 1.40
CA GLN A 65 10.89 -0.53 1.22
C GLN A 65 9.60 -1.34 1.11
N ALA A 66 9.60 -2.43 0.34
CA ALA A 66 8.43 -3.29 0.21
C ALA A 66 8.05 -3.92 1.56
N VAL A 67 9.04 -4.43 2.30
CA VAL A 67 8.82 -4.98 3.64
C VAL A 67 8.31 -3.92 4.61
N ASP A 68 8.92 -2.73 4.64
CA ASP A 68 8.50 -1.61 5.51
C ASP A 68 7.01 -1.29 5.29
N ALA A 69 6.59 -1.14 4.03
CA ALA A 69 5.21 -0.82 3.66
C ALA A 69 4.19 -1.94 3.91
N HIS A 70 4.61 -3.20 4.09
CA HIS A 70 3.70 -4.35 4.26
C HIS A 70 3.93 -5.10 5.58
N SER A 71 4.73 -4.54 6.48
CA SER A 71 5.07 -5.21 7.73
C SER A 71 3.95 -5.14 8.75
N GLY A 72 3.02 -4.19 8.60
CA GLY A 72 2.04 -3.81 9.62
C GLY A 72 2.64 -3.03 10.79
N TYR A 73 3.94 -2.72 10.75
CA TYR A 73 4.65 -2.01 11.82
C TYR A 73 5.10 -0.64 11.36
N ASP A 74 4.87 0.35 12.23
CA ASP A 74 5.41 1.69 12.09
C ASP A 74 6.67 1.83 12.95
N PHE A 75 7.83 1.57 12.36
CA PHE A 75 9.10 1.65 13.08
C PHE A 75 9.62 3.09 13.14
N PRO A 76 10.39 3.48 14.18
CA PRO A 76 10.99 4.82 14.26
C PRO A 76 11.91 5.19 13.08
N TRP A 77 12.43 4.20 12.36
CA TRP A 77 13.30 4.38 11.19
C TRP A 77 12.58 4.14 9.86
N SER A 78 11.27 3.87 9.87
CA SER A 78 10.49 3.76 8.64
C SER A 78 10.59 5.05 7.84
N LEU A 79 10.67 4.92 6.51
CA LEU A 79 11.00 6.04 5.62
C LEU A 79 10.00 7.20 5.71
N GLN A 80 8.75 6.92 6.12
CA GLN A 80 7.73 7.95 6.34
C GLN A 80 8.09 8.97 7.42
N HIS A 81 8.93 8.62 8.39
CA HIS A 81 9.41 9.57 9.42
C HIS A 81 10.57 10.43 8.93
N LEU A 82 11.29 9.97 7.90
CA LEU A 82 12.44 10.66 7.32
C LEU A 82 12.05 11.54 6.13
N VAL A 83 11.06 11.09 5.36
CA VAL A 83 10.60 11.72 4.12
C VAL A 83 9.10 12.04 4.25
N PRO A 84 8.69 13.30 4.43
CA PRO A 84 7.32 13.68 4.82
C PRO A 84 6.20 13.23 3.87
N PHE A 85 6.51 13.01 2.60
CA PHE A 85 5.57 12.57 1.57
C PHE A 85 5.66 11.08 1.26
N TRP A 86 6.42 10.33 2.08
CA TRP A 86 6.60 8.90 1.91
C TRP A 86 5.49 8.10 2.58
N SER A 87 5.11 6.99 1.97
CA SER A 87 4.09 6.06 2.45
C SER A 87 4.71 5.08 3.43
N GLY A 88 4.07 4.87 4.57
CA GLY A 88 4.44 3.79 5.51
C GLY A 88 3.44 2.63 5.50
N ALA A 89 3.62 1.71 6.45
CA ALA A 89 2.76 0.54 6.64
C ALA A 89 1.28 0.92 6.75
N GLU A 90 0.93 1.87 7.63
CA GLU A 90 -0.47 2.26 7.85
C GLU A 90 -1.20 2.72 6.57
N HIS A 91 -0.53 3.51 5.72
CA HIS A 91 -1.13 4.01 4.47
C HIS A 91 -1.42 2.84 3.51
N HIS A 92 -0.55 1.84 3.47
CA HIS A 92 -0.71 0.70 2.60
C HIS A 92 -1.62 -0.39 3.21
N ASP A 93 -1.63 -0.58 4.52
CA ASP A 93 -2.60 -1.44 5.20
C ASP A 93 -4.03 -0.94 4.95
N PHE A 94 -4.24 0.38 4.93
CA PHE A 94 -5.52 0.94 4.53
C PHE A 94 -5.89 0.62 3.07
N HIS A 95 -4.91 0.55 2.17
CA HIS A 95 -5.15 0.08 0.81
C HIS A 95 -5.62 -1.39 0.79
N HIS A 96 -5.01 -2.26 1.61
CA HIS A 96 -5.43 -3.66 1.74
C HIS A 96 -6.82 -3.83 2.39
N MET A 97 -7.23 -2.89 3.24
CA MET A 97 -8.60 -2.87 3.79
C MET A 97 -9.61 -2.30 2.80
N ALA A 98 -9.27 -1.22 2.08
CA ALA A 98 -10.22 -0.45 1.26
C ALA A 98 -10.25 -0.86 -0.22
N PHE A 99 -9.18 -1.49 -0.75
CA PHE A 99 -8.92 -1.96 -2.12
C PHE A 99 -8.93 -0.90 -3.23
N VAL A 100 -9.70 0.17 -3.07
CA VAL A 100 -9.97 1.19 -4.11
C VAL A 100 -9.50 2.60 -3.69
N ASN A 101 -8.54 2.66 -2.77
CA ASN A 101 -7.95 3.88 -2.23
C ASN A 101 -6.47 3.63 -1.91
N ASN A 102 -5.65 4.66 -1.74
CA ASN A 102 -4.23 4.57 -1.37
C ASN A 102 -3.39 3.67 -2.29
N PHE A 103 -3.34 3.97 -3.59
CA PHE A 103 -2.64 3.11 -4.56
C PHE A 103 -1.12 3.24 -4.51
N SER A 104 -0.58 4.34 -3.98
CA SER A 104 0.87 4.53 -3.92
C SER A 104 1.49 3.81 -2.73
N THR A 105 2.46 2.95 -3.00
CA THR A 105 3.29 2.27 -1.99
C THR A 105 4.50 3.07 -1.53
N SER A 106 4.85 4.18 -2.20
CA SER A 106 6.04 4.97 -1.87
C SER A 106 5.75 6.46 -1.72
N PHE A 107 5.22 7.16 -2.73
CA PHE A 107 5.04 8.62 -2.69
C PHE A 107 3.56 9.00 -2.57
N ARG A 108 3.13 9.41 -1.37
CA ARG A 108 1.73 9.74 -1.05
C ARG A 108 1.18 10.90 -1.86
N TRP A 109 2.03 11.76 -2.41
CA TRP A 109 1.56 12.86 -3.26
C TRP A 109 0.80 12.35 -4.49
N TRP A 110 1.06 11.12 -4.97
CA TRP A 110 0.38 10.63 -6.15
C TRP A 110 -1.08 10.39 -5.84
N ASP A 111 -1.35 9.82 -4.66
CA ASP A 111 -2.72 9.68 -4.17
C ASP A 111 -3.36 11.05 -3.94
N ARG A 112 -2.62 12.01 -3.37
CA ARG A 112 -3.15 13.37 -3.17
C ARG A 112 -3.51 14.08 -4.47
N VAL A 113 -2.65 13.99 -5.49
CA VAL A 113 -2.86 14.63 -6.79
C VAL A 113 -4.02 13.98 -7.55
N LEU A 114 -4.20 12.67 -7.40
CA LEU A 114 -5.24 11.91 -8.08
C LEU A 114 -6.55 11.79 -7.27
N GLY A 115 -6.59 12.32 -6.04
CA GLY A 115 -7.75 12.25 -5.16
C GLY A 115 -8.05 10.84 -4.66
N THR A 116 -7.02 9.99 -4.51
CA THR A 116 -7.16 8.59 -4.10
C THR A 116 -6.78 8.35 -2.65
N ASP A 117 -6.63 9.39 -1.82
CA ASP A 117 -6.41 9.29 -0.35
C ASP A 117 -7.59 9.81 0.51
N ASP A 118 -8.70 10.26 -0.08
CA ASP A 118 -9.80 10.90 0.67
C ASP A 118 -10.38 10.03 1.80
N LYS A 119 -10.60 8.74 1.51
CA LYS A 119 -11.14 7.80 2.51
C LYS A 119 -10.16 7.55 3.63
N TYR A 120 -8.87 7.46 3.30
CA TYR A 120 -7.81 7.31 4.27
C TYR A 120 -7.72 8.53 5.20
N LEU A 121 -7.79 9.76 4.65
CA LEU A 121 -7.78 10.98 5.46
C LEU A 121 -8.96 11.03 6.43
N ALA A 122 -10.16 10.68 5.97
CA ALA A 122 -11.35 10.60 6.82
C ALA A 122 -11.24 9.48 7.87
N TYR A 123 -10.64 8.34 7.53
CA TYR A 123 -10.36 7.25 8.47
C TYR A 123 -9.38 7.69 9.56
N ARG A 124 -8.23 8.27 9.17
CA ARG A 124 -7.21 8.79 10.10
C ARG A 124 -7.77 9.83 11.05
N ALA A 125 -8.55 10.79 10.54
CA ALA A 125 -9.17 11.82 11.38
C ALA A 125 -10.10 11.22 12.46
N ARG A 126 -10.93 10.23 12.08
CA ARG A 126 -11.79 9.50 13.02
C ARG A 126 -10.97 8.69 14.02
N PHE A 127 -9.89 8.06 13.56
CA PHE A 127 -9.02 7.21 14.39
C PHE A 127 -8.32 8.04 15.48
N GLU A 128 -7.71 9.17 15.11
CA GLU A 128 -7.05 10.07 16.07
C GLU A 128 -8.05 10.68 17.06
N ALA A 129 -9.25 11.07 16.60
CA ALA A 129 -10.31 11.56 17.48
C ALA A 129 -10.75 10.49 18.50
N ALA A 130 -10.99 9.26 18.03
CA ALA A 130 -11.39 8.14 18.90
C ALA A 130 -10.28 7.75 19.89
N LYS A 131 -9.02 7.78 19.46
CA LYS A 131 -7.86 7.53 20.32
C LYS A 131 -7.71 8.60 21.40
N PHE A 132 -7.91 9.87 21.04
CA PHE A 132 -7.93 10.97 21.99
C PHE A 132 -9.05 10.83 23.01
N GLU A 133 -10.27 10.54 22.56
CA GLU A 133 -11.44 10.33 23.42
C GLU A 133 -11.26 9.14 24.37
N ALA A 134 -10.73 8.02 23.86
CA ALA A 134 -10.46 6.83 24.67
C ALA A 134 -9.45 7.14 25.79
N LYS A 135 -8.37 7.86 25.45
CA LYS A 135 -7.38 8.33 26.42
C LYS A 135 -8.00 9.27 27.46
N ALA A 136 -8.83 10.22 27.04
CA ALA A 136 -9.50 11.16 27.94
C ALA A 136 -10.47 10.47 28.90
N LYS A 137 -11.13 9.39 28.45
CA LYS A 137 -12.09 8.59 29.23
C LYS A 137 -11.43 7.42 30.00
N GLY A 138 -10.13 7.19 29.84
CA GLY A 138 -9.41 6.08 30.47
C GLY A 138 -9.85 4.69 30.02
N ILE A 139 -10.44 4.57 28.82
CA ILE A 139 -10.92 3.32 28.24
C ILE A 139 -9.90 2.76 27.23
N SER A 140 -9.88 1.45 27.08
CA SER A 140 -9.00 0.78 26.13
C SER A 140 -9.39 1.12 24.69
N PHE A 141 -8.42 1.61 23.92
CA PHE A 141 -8.63 1.93 22.51
C PHE A 141 -8.73 0.67 21.62
N ALA A 142 -8.20 -0.48 22.08
CA ALA A 142 -8.10 -1.69 21.26
C ALA A 142 -9.46 -2.22 20.76
N GLU A 143 -10.53 -2.08 21.55
CA GLU A 143 -11.87 -2.49 21.13
C GLU A 143 -12.47 -1.55 20.09
N ILE A 144 -12.18 -0.25 20.22
CA ILE A 144 -12.63 0.78 19.29
C ILE A 144 -11.91 0.60 17.96
N GLU A 145 -10.59 0.44 18.00
CA GLU A 145 -9.75 0.14 16.85
C GLU A 145 -10.25 -1.09 16.07
N ARG A 146 -10.48 -2.21 16.75
CA ARG A 146 -11.01 -3.43 16.11
C ARG A 146 -12.33 -3.19 15.38
N LYS A 147 -13.24 -2.39 15.95
CA LYS A 147 -14.51 -2.05 15.31
C LYS A 147 -14.30 -1.16 14.08
N MET A 148 -13.45 -0.14 14.20
CA MET A 148 -13.14 0.77 13.10
C MET A 148 -12.47 0.05 11.92
N VAL A 149 -11.54 -0.87 12.20
CA VAL A 149 -10.89 -1.72 11.20
C VAL A 149 -11.92 -2.61 10.51
N ALA A 150 -12.77 -3.32 11.28
CA ALA A 150 -13.80 -4.19 10.71
C ALA A 150 -14.81 -3.41 9.83
N GLU A 151 -15.17 -2.18 10.21
CA GLU A 151 -16.02 -1.31 9.40
C GLU A 151 -15.35 -0.90 8.08
N ALA A 152 -14.06 -0.53 8.13
CA ALA A 152 -13.28 -0.16 6.96
C ALA A 152 -13.11 -1.34 5.99
N GLU A 153 -12.78 -2.53 6.50
CA GLU A 153 -12.71 -3.78 5.72
C GLU A 153 -14.06 -4.11 5.08
N ALA A 154 -15.16 -4.02 5.83
CA ALA A 154 -16.50 -4.29 5.30
C ALA A 154 -16.88 -3.30 4.19
N GLU A 155 -16.48 -2.03 4.30
CA GLU A 155 -16.64 -1.04 3.23
C GLU A 155 -15.80 -1.38 2.00
N GLY A 156 -14.53 -1.75 2.21
CA GLY A 156 -13.63 -2.15 1.14
C GLY A 156 -14.13 -3.36 0.36
N ILE A 157 -14.59 -4.40 1.04
CA ILE A 157 -15.18 -5.59 0.39
C ILE A 157 -16.37 -5.21 -0.49
N ARG A 158 -17.25 -4.30 -0.03
CA ARG A 158 -18.37 -3.81 -0.83
C ARG A 158 -17.90 -3.05 -2.07
N ALA A 159 -16.88 -2.20 -1.90
CA ALA A 159 -16.31 -1.41 -2.98
C ALA A 159 -15.58 -2.27 -4.02
N GLU A 160 -14.80 -3.26 -3.58
CA GLU A 160 -14.16 -4.26 -4.44
C GLU A 160 -15.22 -4.99 -5.28
N ALA A 161 -16.27 -5.52 -4.64
CA ALA A 161 -17.33 -6.24 -5.33
C ALA A 161 -18.02 -5.36 -6.40
N GLU A 162 -18.15 -4.05 -6.16
CA GLU A 162 -18.66 -3.12 -7.16
C GLU A 162 -17.72 -2.97 -8.37
N VAL A 163 -16.41 -2.83 -8.12
CA VAL A 163 -15.39 -2.74 -9.18
C VAL A 163 -15.37 -4.01 -10.02
N GLU A 164 -15.50 -5.19 -9.38
CA GLU A 164 -15.58 -6.47 -10.09
C GLU A 164 -16.81 -6.56 -10.99
N ARG A 165 -17.99 -6.20 -10.46
CA ARG A 165 -19.26 -6.16 -11.24
C ARG A 165 -19.18 -5.19 -12.43
N ARG A 166 -18.64 -3.99 -12.24
CA ARG A 166 -18.43 -3.00 -13.32
C ARG A 166 -17.49 -3.53 -14.41
N GLY A 167 -16.51 -4.35 -14.03
CA GLY A 167 -15.59 -5.02 -14.95
C GLY A 167 -16.26 -6.10 -15.81
N GLU A 168 -17.32 -6.74 -15.31
CA GLU A 168 -18.08 -7.79 -16.01
C GLU A 168 -19.10 -7.20 -17.00
N GLY A 169 -19.77 -6.11 -16.62
CA GLY A 169 -20.73 -5.41 -17.50
C GLY A 169 -20.12 -4.84 -18.79
N LYS A 170 -18.79 -4.62 -18.82
CA LYS A 170 -18.07 -4.20 -20.04
C LYS A 170 -17.75 -5.34 -21.02
N LYS A 171 -17.97 -6.61 -20.66
CA LYS A 171 -17.76 -7.77 -21.56
C LYS A 171 -18.96 -8.07 -22.47
N VAL A 172 -20.05 -7.33 -22.37
CA VAL A 172 -21.23 -7.46 -23.25
C VAL A 172 -21.35 -6.22 -24.14
N ARG A 173 -20.48 -6.12 -25.16
CA ARG A 173 -20.69 -5.33 -26.37
C ARG A 173 -19.72 -5.75 -27.46
#